data_AF-A0A3N2Q3N5-F1
#
_entry.id   AF-A0A3N2Q3N5-F1
#
_cell.length_a   1.000
_cell.length_b   1.000
_cell.length_c   1.000
_cell.angle_alpha   90.00
_cell.angle_beta   90.00
_cell.angle_gamma   90.00
#
_symmetry.space_group_name_H-M   'P 1'
#
loop_
_entity.id
_entity.type
_entity.pdbx_description
1 polymer ?
#
loop_
_entity_poly.entity_id
_entity_poly.type
_entity_poly.pdbx_seq_one_letter_code
_entity_poly.pdbx_strand_id
1 'polypeptide(L)' 'RAAPPGRCHSCNRIDTPEWRRGPDGARTLCNACGLHYAKLERKRQLEARQIRPKTPPRP' A
#
# COMPACT_ATOMS: atom_id res chain seq x y z
N ARG A 1 8.81 8.44 -16.64
CA ARG A 1 8.79 7.00 -16.24
C ARG A 1 9.62 6.87 -14.98
N ALA A 2 9.02 6.63 -13.80
CA ALA A 2 9.81 6.35 -12.60
C ALA A 2 10.50 4.99 -12.77
N ALA A 3 11.84 4.96 -12.72
CA ALA A 3 12.60 3.72 -12.71
C ALA A 3 12.18 2.91 -11.48
N PRO A 4 11.96 1.58 -11.59
CA PRO A 4 11.73 0.77 -10.41
C PRO A 4 12.94 0.91 -9.49
N PRO A 5 12.75 1.17 -8.19
CA PRO A 5 13.84 1.01 -7.24
C PRO A 5 14.32 -0.43 -7.39
N GLY A 6 15.62 -0.62 -7.65
CA GLY A 6 16.20 -1.95 -7.80
C GLY A 6 16.12 -2.80 -6.53
N ARG A 7 15.33 -2.39 -5.53
CA ARG A 7 15.22 -2.96 -4.19
C ARG A 7 13.87 -2.65 -3.53
N CYS A 8 13.26 -3.66 -2.91
CA CYS A 8 12.05 -3.52 -2.10
C CYS A 8 12.31 -2.63 -0.88
N HIS A 9 11.44 -1.66 -0.62
CA HIS A 9 11.58 -0.76 0.53
C HIS A 9 11.37 -1.47 1.88
N SER A 10 10.58 -2.55 1.92
CA SER A 10 10.22 -3.24 3.18
C SER A 10 11.18 -4.37 3.55
N CYS A 11 11.66 -5.14 2.57
CA CYS A 11 12.51 -6.32 2.84
C CYS A 11 13.86 -6.27 2.11
N ASN A 12 14.15 -5.17 1.42
CA ASN A 12 15.41 -4.95 0.71
C ASN A 12 15.73 -6.00 -0.36
N ARG A 13 14.73 -6.76 -0.80
CA ARG A 13 14.88 -7.75 -1.88
C ARG A 13 14.94 -7.06 -3.24
N ILE A 14 15.99 -7.39 -3.99
CA ILE A 14 16.23 -6.90 -5.36
C ILE A 14 15.68 -7.86 -6.43
N ASP A 15 15.57 -9.14 -6.06
CA ASP A 15 15.06 -10.20 -6.92
C ASP A 15 13.56 -10.38 -6.70
N THR A 16 12.74 -9.82 -7.59
CA THR A 16 11.30 -10.03 -7.53
C THR A 16 10.71 -10.09 -8.94
N PRO A 17 9.82 -11.07 -9.21
CA PRO A 17 9.20 -11.21 -10.52
C PRO A 17 8.23 -10.06 -10.84
N GLU A 18 7.68 -9.40 -9.81
CA GLU A 18 6.73 -8.30 -9.97
C GLU A 18 6.94 -7.22 -8.89
N TRP A 19 7.11 -5.98 -9.36
CA TRP A 19 7.18 -4.81 -8.51
C TRP A 19 5.80 -4.19 -8.32
N ARG A 20 5.39 -4.06 -7.06
CA ARG A 20 4.09 -3.52 -6.64
C ARG A 20 4.21 -2.11 -6.08
N ARG A 21 3.09 -1.39 -6.09
CA ARG A 21 2.95 -0.07 -5.45
C ARG A 21 2.98 -0.21 -3.93
N GLY A 22 3.76 0.65 -3.29
CA GLY A 22 3.85 0.77 -1.85
C GLY A 22 3.50 2.19 -1.38
N PRO A 23 3.73 2.49 -0.08
CA PRO A 23 3.39 3.78 0.51
C PRO A 23 4.15 4.94 -0.15
N ASP A 24 5.41 4.73 -0.52
CA ASP A 24 6.29 5.72 -1.14
C ASP A 24 6.08 5.86 -2.67
N GLY A 25 5.13 5.12 -3.26
CA GLY A 25 4.73 5.28 -4.66
C GLY A 25 4.84 4.03 -5.53
N ALA A 26 5.03 4.23 -6.84
CA ALA A 26 5.00 3.18 -7.84
C ALA A 26 6.23 2.26 -7.79
N ARG A 27 5.99 0.94 -7.75
CA ARG A 27 7.02 -0.11 -7.85
C ARG A 27 8.02 -0.15 -6.68
N THR A 28 7.64 0.30 -5.49
CA THR A 28 8.55 0.37 -4.33
C THR A 28 8.63 -0.92 -3.53
N LEU A 29 7.76 -1.89 -3.78
CA LEU A 29 7.70 -3.15 -3.04
C LEU A 29 7.81 -4.35 -3.96
N CYS A 30 8.38 -5.45 -3.46
CA CYS A 30 8.33 -6.74 -4.13
C CYS A 30 6.91 -7.35 -4.07
N ASN A 31 6.69 -8.44 -4.79
CA ASN A 31 5.38 -9.11 -4.82
C ASN A 31 4.84 -9.44 -3.42
N ALA A 32 5.65 -10.06 -2.57
CA ALA A 32 5.25 -10.46 -1.21
C ALA A 32 4.92 -9.25 -0.32
N CYS A 33 5.81 -8.24 -0.26
CA CYS A 33 5.60 -7.04 0.53
C CYS A 33 4.44 -6.18 0.00
N GLY A 34 4.28 -6.10 -1.32
CA GLY A 34 3.20 -5.36 -1.95
C GLY A 34 1.82 -5.97 -1.70
N LEU A 35 1.71 -7.30 -1.69
CA LEU A 35 0.48 -7.99 -1.29
C LEU A 35 0.14 -7.74 0.18
N HIS A 36 1.13 -7.81 1.07
CA HIS A 36 0.94 -7.52 2.48
C HIS A 36 0.49 -6.07 2.70
N TYR A 37 1.16 -5.11 2.06
CA TYR A 37 0.81 -3.70 2.12
C TYR A 37 -0.60 -3.43 1.60
N ALA A 38 -0.99 -4.02 0.46
CA ALA A 38 -2.36 -3.87 -0.05
C ALA A 38 -3.42 -4.39 0.92
N LYS A 39 -3.14 -5.49 1.64
CA LYS A 39 -4.03 -6.01 2.68
C LYS A 39 -4.12 -5.06 3.87
N LEU A 40 -3.00 -4.51 4.33
CA LEU A 40 -2.95 -3.53 5.42
C LEU A 40 -3.69 -2.24 5.04
N GLU A 41 -3.46 -1.70 3.85
CA GLU A 41 -4.14 -0.50 3.34
C GLU A 41 -5.65 -0.73 3.26
N ARG A 42 -6.09 -1.89 2.75
CA ARG A 42 -7.52 -2.23 2.74
C ARG A 42 -8.10 -2.29 4.15
N LYS A 43 -7.38 -2.89 5.12
CA LYS A 43 -7.82 -2.92 6.52
C LYS A 43 -7.91 -1.49 7.09
N ARG A 44 -6.87 -0.68 6.88
CA ARG A 44 -6.81 0.72 7.32
C ARG A 44 -7.93 1.57 6.71
N GLN A 45 -8.29 1.35 5.45
CA GLN A 45 -9.42 2.02 4.81
C GLN A 45 -10.78 1.61 5.40
N LEU A 46 -10.94 0.33 5.74
CA LEU A 46 -12.16 -0.15 6.42
C LEU A 46 -12.25 0.42 7.85
N GLU A 47 -11.14 0.42 8.59
CA GLU A 47 -11.06 1.05 9.91
C GLU A 47 -11.29 2.57 9.83
N ALA A 48 -10.71 3.25 8.85
CA ALA A 48 -10.98 4.67 8.61
C ALA A 48 -12.45 4.95 8.21
N ARG A 49 -13.15 3.97 7.62
CA ARG A 49 -14.59 4.07 7.33
C ARG A 49 -15.44 3.82 8.57
N GLN A 50 -14.99 2.98 9.50
CA GLN A 50 -15.72 2.67 10.73
C GLN A 50 -15.54 3.76 11.81
N ILE A 51 -14.39 4.45 11.82
CA ILE A 51 -14.06 5.50 12.80
C ILE A 51 -14.62 6.86 12.40
N ARG A 52 -14.96 7.09 11.12
CA ARG A 52 -15.66 8.33 10.74
C ARG A 52 -17.04 8.32 11.42
N PRO A 53 -17.33 9.26 12.35
CA PRO A 53 -18.69 9.42 12.82
C PRO A 53 -19.54 9.75 11.60
N LYS A 54 -20.61 9.00 11.40
CA LYS A 54 -21.68 9.39 10.49
C LYS A 54 -22.29 10.66 11.06
N THR A 55 -21.72 11.82 10.78
CA THR A 55 -22.42 13.08 10.99
C THR A 55 -23.60 13.05 10.02
N PRO A 56 -24.86 12.97 10.48
CA PRO A 56 -25.99 13.11 9.58
C PRO A 56 -25.94 14.51 8.97
N PRO A 57 -26.29 14.67 7.68
CA PRO A 57 -26.48 16.01 7.13
C PRO A 57 -27.54 16.74 7.99
N ARG A 58 -27.18 17.94 8.45
CA ARG A 58 -28.07 18.83 9.20
C ARG A 58 -29.12 19.40 8.21
N PRO A 59 -30.39 19.61 8.62
CA PRO A 59 -31.49 20.02 7.75
C PRO A 59 -31.25 21.34 7.02
#